data_AF-K9VL40-F1
#
_entry.id   AF-K9VL40-F1
#
_cell.length_a   1.000
_cell.length_b   1.000
_cell.length_c   1.000
_cell.angle_alpha   90.00
_cell.angle_beta   90.00
_cell.angle_gamma   90.00
#
_symmetry.space_group_name_H-M   'P 1'
#
loop_
_entity.id
_entity.type
_entity.pdbx_description
1 polymer ?
#
loop_
_entity_poly.entity_id
_entity_poly.type
_entity_poly.pdbx_seq_one_letter_code
_entity_poly.pdbx_strand_id
1 'polypeptide(L)' 'MLTYKDRLYCWAIARLLPSEQWMIVARFRSCSDADGHFQFLRQTIPHFKFEVVFDRSGDSHRLSATCRPSNYVSSAL' A
#
# COMPACT_ATOMS: atom_id res chain seq x y z
N MET A 1 8.04 -13.05 -16.05
CA MET A 1 7.51 -14.15 -15.20
C MET A 1 7.66 -13.70 -13.76
N LEU A 2 6.58 -13.28 -13.08
CA LEU A 2 6.66 -12.93 -11.65
C LEU A 2 7.04 -14.19 -10.88
N THR A 3 8.16 -14.13 -10.15
CA THR A 3 8.62 -15.27 -9.37
C THR A 3 7.66 -15.49 -8.21
N TYR A 4 7.51 -16.73 -7.74
CA TYR A 4 6.62 -17.07 -6.61
C TYR A 4 6.87 -16.16 -5.39
N LYS A 5 8.11 -15.68 -5.21
CA LYS A 5 8.51 -14.74 -4.16
C LYS A 5 7.82 -13.37 -4.26
N ASP A 6 7.54 -12.86 -5.46
CA ASP A 6 6.82 -11.59 -5.62
C ASP A 6 5.36 -11.69 -5.19
N ARG A 7 4.75 -12.89 -5.29
CA ARG A 7 3.37 -13.14 -4.84
C ARG A 7 3.21 -13.17 -3.32
N LEU A 8 4.32 -13.20 -2.57
CA LEU A 8 4.31 -13.25 -1.11
C LEU A 8 4.33 -11.85 -0.48
N TYR A 9 4.66 -10.83 -1.26
CA TYR A 9 4.69 -9.43 -0.81
C TYR A 9 3.38 -8.72 -1.15
N CYS A 10 2.28 -9.23 -0.58
CA CYS A 10 0.94 -8.69 -0.80
C CYS A 10 0.69 -7.39 -0.03
N TRP A 11 1.56 -7.01 0.90
CA TRP A 11 1.41 -5.76 1.66
C TRP A 11 2.45 -4.75 1.19
N ALA A 12 2.06 -3.49 1.10
CA ALA A 12 2.96 -2.41 0.72
C ALA A 12 2.57 -1.11 1.41
N ILE A 13 3.52 -0.20 1.58
CA ILE A 13 3.26 1.15 2.02
C ILE A 13 3.41 2.07 0.81
N ALA A 14 2.36 2.83 0.53
CA ALA A 14 2.34 3.86 -0.48
C ALA A 14 2.52 5.23 0.17
N ARG A 15 3.23 6.13 -0.51
CA ARG A 15 3.33 7.54 -0.16
C ARG A 15 2.64 8.38 -1.23
N LEU A 16 1.89 9.38 -0.81
CA LEU A 16 1.33 10.39 -1.69
C LEU A 16 2.41 11.40 -2.08
N LEU A 17 2.63 11.58 -3.38
CA LEU A 17 3.49 12.62 -3.92
C LEU A 17 2.73 13.95 -4.03
N PRO A 18 3.45 15.09 -4.12
CA PRO A 18 2.85 16.40 -4.38
C PRO A 18 2.04 16.43 -5.69
N SER A 19 2.34 15.53 -6.63
CA SER A 19 1.61 15.33 -7.88
C SER A 19 0.28 14.58 -7.71
N GLU A 20 -0.19 14.36 -6.48
CA GLU A 20 -1.36 13.52 -6.14
C GLU A 20 -1.26 12.05 -6.62
N GLN A 21 -0.05 11.59 -6.90
CA GLN A 21 0.22 10.21 -7.29
C GLN A 21 0.68 9.39 -6.10
N TRP A 22 0.25 8.13 -6.05
CA TRP A 22 0.70 7.16 -5.05
C TRP A 22 1.90 6.39 -5.56
N MET A 23 2.97 6.35 -4.77
CA MET A 23 4.16 5.56 -5.06
C MET A 23 4.41 4.55 -3.94
N ILE A 24 4.66 3.29 -4.31
CA ILE A 24 5.06 2.26 -3.36
C ILE A 24 6.50 2.53 -2.89
N VAL A 25 6.66 2.76 -1.57
CA VAL A 25 7.96 3.03 -0.96
C VAL A 25 8.55 1.79 -0.28
N ALA A 26 7.72 0.84 0.13
CA ALA A 26 8.15 -0.40 0.77
C ALA A 26 7.12 -1.52 0.55
N ARG A 27 7.58 -2.78 0.52
CA ARG A 27 6.74 -3.98 0.43
C ARG A 27 7.06 -4.93 1.58
N PHE A 28 6.04 -5.60 2.07
CA PHE A 28 6.07 -6.44 3.25
C PHE A 28 5.33 -7.75 2.98
N ARG A 29 5.80 -8.80 3.65
CA ARG A 29 5.23 -10.15 3.63
C ARG A 29 3.97 -10.24 4.48
N SER A 30 3.82 -9.38 5.49
CA SER A 30 2.77 -9.47 6.50
C SER A 30 2.26 -8.08 6.87
N CYS A 31 0.96 -8.01 7.20
CA CYS A 31 0.30 -6.76 7.59
C CYS A 31 0.95 -6.15 8.84
N SER A 32 1.31 -6.97 9.83
CA SER A 32 1.93 -6.51 11.07
C SER A 32 3.28 -5.82 10.85
N ASP A 33 4.11 -6.34 9.95
CA ASP A 33 5.40 -5.71 9.59
C ASP A 33 5.15 -4.36 8.89
N ALA A 34 4.16 -4.32 7.98
CA ALA A 34 3.77 -3.10 7.29
C ALA A 34 3.21 -2.05 8.26
N ASP A 35 2.36 -2.44 9.21
CA ASP A 35 1.75 -1.53 10.18
C ASP A 35 2.80 -0.94 11.14
N GLY A 36 3.69 -1.77 11.68
CA GLY A 36 4.79 -1.29 12.53
C GLY A 36 5.68 -0.28 11.82
N HIS A 37 6.00 -0.55 10.55
CA HIS A 37 6.79 0.39 9.75
C HIS A 37 6.00 1.66 9.38
N PHE A 38 4.70 1.53 9.09
CA PHE A 38 3.82 2.65 8.82
C PHE A 38 3.69 3.60 10.01
N GLN A 39 3.51 3.07 11.23
CA GLN A 39 3.47 3.86 12.45
C GLN A 39 4.77 4.64 12.65
N PHE A 40 5.92 3.98 12.46
CA PHE A 40 7.22 4.63 12.52
C PHE A 40 7.37 5.75 11.49
N LEU A 41 6.95 5.51 10.22
CA LEU A 41 6.99 6.53 9.16
C LEU A 41 6.09 7.73 9.46
N ARG A 42 4.89 7.49 10.02
CA ARG A 42 3.97 8.56 10.43
C ARG A 42 4.54 9.44 11.54
N GLN A 43 5.25 8.84 12.48
CA GLN A 43 5.88 9.58 13.58
C GLN A 43 7.13 10.33 13.11
N THR A 44 7.94 9.71 12.26
CA THR A 44 9.22 10.28 11.79
C THR A 44 9.01 11.36 10.73
N ILE A 45 8.01 11.19 9.86
CA ILE A 45 7.78 12.08 8.71
C ILE A 45 6.29 12.43 8.58
N PRO A 46 5.72 13.19 9.55
CA PRO A 46 4.29 13.51 9.56
C PRO A 46 3.84 14.39 8.39
N HIS A 47 4.78 15.03 7.69
CA HIS A 47 4.51 15.88 6.53
C HIS A 47 4.07 15.11 5.29
N PHE A 48 4.36 13.80 5.20
CA PHE A 48 3.94 12.98 4.08
C PHE A 48 2.75 12.10 4.47
N LYS A 49 1.80 11.97 3.54
CA LYS A 49 0.70 11.02 3.68
C LYS A 49 1.19 9.65 3.24
N PHE A 50 1.09 8.69 4.14
CA PHE A 50 1.36 7.29 3.89
C PHE A 50 0.05 6.50 3.97
N GLU A 51 0.00 5.36 3.30
CA GLU A 51 -1.11 4.42 3.37
C GLU A 51 -0.60 2.99 3.21
N VAL A 52 -1.15 2.06 4.01
CA VAL A 52 -0.86 0.63 3.86
C VAL A 52 -1.84 0.07 2.84
N VAL A 53 -1.31 -0.48 1.74
CA VAL A 53 -2.09 -1.04 0.64
C VAL A 53 -1.81 -2.52 0.48
N PHE A 54 -2.86 -3.27 0.11
CA PHE A 54 -2.76 -4.68 -0.21
C PHE A 54 -2.70 -4.87 -1.72
N ASP A 55 -1.53 -5.21 -2.25
CA ASP A 55 -1.30 -5.44 -3.67
C ASP A 55 -1.37 -6.93 -4.02
N ARG A 56 -2.49 -7.33 -4.61
CA ARG A 56 -2.69 -8.70 -5.13
C ARG A 56 -2.16 -8.83 -6.56
N SER A 57 -0.89 -8.51 -6.80
CA SER A 57 -0.26 -8.71 -8.12
C SER A 57 0.13 -10.18 -8.40
N GLY A 58 -0.63 -11.14 -7.84
CA GLY A 58 -0.45 -12.57 -8.06
C GLY A 58 -1.04 -13.11 -9.37
N ASP A 59 -1.79 -12.30 -10.13
CA ASP A 59 -2.39 -12.69 -11.41
C ASP A 59 -1.94 -11.74 -12.52
N SER A 60 -1.06 -12.24 -13.39
CA SER A 60 -0.60 -11.52 -14.57
C SER A 60 -1.64 -11.63 -15.68
N HIS A 61 -2.68 -10.79 -15.62
CA HIS A 61 -3.19 -10.08 -16.79
C HIS A 61 -4.20 -9.05 -16.29
N ARG A 62 -4.12 -7.81 -16.81
CA ARG A 62 -5.01 -6.67 -16.52
C ARG A 62 -4.61 -5.82 -15.31
N LEU A 63 -3.49 -5.10 -15.45
CA LEU A 63 -3.42 -3.73 -14.94
C LEU A 63 -4.38 -2.85 -15.76
N SER A 64 -5.69 -3.07 -15.64
CA SER A 64 -6.67 -2.09 -16.06
C SER A 64 -6.87 -1.13 -14.89
N ALA A 65 -6.21 0.01 -15.01
CA ALA A 65 -6.46 1.25 -14.29
C ALA A 65 -7.86 1.30 -13.68
N THR A 66 -7.97 1.08 -12.37
CA THR A 66 -9.02 1.61 -11.50
C THR A 66 -8.59 1.40 -10.05
N CYS A 67 -7.57 2.14 -9.62
CA CYS A 67 -7.49 2.51 -8.21
C CYS A 67 -8.67 3.46 -7.94
N ARG A 68 -9.87 2.90 -7.76
CA ARG A 68 -10.92 3.59 -7.02
C ARG A 68 -10.53 3.46 -5.54
N PRO A 69 -10.42 4.56 -4.78
CA PRO A 69 -10.32 4.45 -3.34
C PRO A 69 -11.60 3.75 -2.86
N SER A 70 -11.45 2.54 -2.33
CA SER A 70 -12.54 1.85 -1.64
C SER A 70 -12.81 2.66 -0.38
N ASN A 71 -13.98 3.28 -0.34
CA ASN A 71 -14.43 4.13 0.75
C ASN A 71 -14.20 3.43 2.10
N TYR A 72 -13.35 4.03 2.94
CA TYR A 72 -13.36 3.78 4.37
C TYR A 72 -14.64 4.39 4.94
N VAL A 73 -15.77 3.70 4.80
CA VAL A 73 -16.98 4.04 5.54
C VAL A 73 -16.86 3.39 6.91
N SER A 74 -16.19 4.10 7.83
CA SER A 74 -16.41 3.87 9.24
C SER A 74 -17.74 4.54 9.58
N SER A 75 -18.82 3.76 9.54
CA SER A 75 -20.11 4.15 10.09
C SER A 75 -19.92 4.34 11.61
N ALA A 76 -19.80 5.59 12.03
CA ALA A 76 -19.98 6.00 13.41
C ALA A 76 -21.13 7.01 13.44
N LEU A 77 -22.32 6.51 13.75
CA LEU A 77 -23.39 7.11 14.55
C LEU A 77 -24.44 6.04 14.85
#